data_AF-A0A842XFM5-F1
#
_entry.id   AF-A0A842XFM5-F1
#
_cell.length_a   1.000
_cell.length_b   1.000
_cell.length_c   1.000
_cell.angle_alpha   90.00
_cell.angle_beta   90.00
_cell.angle_gamma   90.00
#
_symmetry.space_group_name_H-M   'P 1'
#
loop_
_entity.id
_entity.type
_entity.pdbx_description
1 polymer ?
#
loop_
_entity_poly.entity_id
_entity_poly.type
_entity_poly.pdbx_seq_one_letter_code
_entity_poly.pdbx_strand_id
1 'polypeptide(L)'
;MKKLKVRLPNGREIEAMDVDFETIKEDWNEYKLEDGTVLKFKTIVSSIIRTEDYDPMTGDPVYHVRSTNILRVKVPEELKRLPSGAKPGEKGGVEVV
;
A
#
# COMPACT_ATOMS: atom_id res chain seq x y z
N MET A 1 -18.63 -11.05 -11.32
CA MET A 1 -18.70 -9.60 -11.63
C MET A 1 -19.99 -9.01 -11.10
N LYS A 2 -19.87 -8.11 -10.11
CA LYS A 2 -21.01 -7.43 -9.47
C LYS A 2 -21.05 -5.98 -9.94
N LYS A 3 -22.21 -5.50 -10.40
CA LYS A 3 -22.40 -4.07 -10.72
C LYS A 3 -22.48 -3.25 -9.44
N LEU A 4 -21.83 -2.09 -9.43
CA LEU A 4 -21.73 -1.18 -8.31
C LEU A 4 -21.97 0.26 -8.80
N LYS A 5 -22.61 1.09 -7.98
CA LYS A 5 -22.55 2.54 -8.13
C LYS A 5 -21.42 3.07 -7.26
N VAL A 6 -20.45 3.74 -7.88
CA VAL A 6 -19.29 4.30 -7.19
C VAL A 6 -19.35 5.82 -7.24
N ARG A 7 -19.22 6.45 -6.08
CA ARG A 7 -19.08 7.90 -5.98
C ARG A 7 -17.60 8.26 -5.99
N LEU A 8 -17.17 9.00 -7.02
CA LEU A 8 -15.81 9.48 -7.18
C LEU A 8 -15.53 10.68 -6.25
N PRO A 9 -14.25 11.01 -5.97
CA PRO A 9 -13.88 12.16 -5.14
C PRO A 9 -14.42 13.51 -5.64
N ASN A 10 -14.64 13.65 -6.95
CA ASN A 10 -15.24 14.84 -7.56
C ASN A 10 -16.78 14.90 -7.43
N GLY A 11 -17.39 13.93 -6.73
CA GLY A 11 -18.82 13.85 -6.49
C GLY A 11 -19.64 13.17 -7.58
N ARG A 12 -19.05 12.81 -8.73
CA ARG A 12 -19.74 12.05 -9.80
C ARG A 12 -20.06 10.63 -9.33
N GLU A 13 -21.25 10.16 -9.66
CA GLU A 13 -21.61 8.74 -9.55
C GLU A 13 -21.43 8.06 -10.91
N ILE A 14 -20.78 6.91 -10.90
CA ILE A 14 -20.55 6.09 -12.10
C ILE A 14 -21.03 4.67 -11.84
N GLU A 15 -21.51 4.01 -12.90
CA GLU A 15 -21.62 2.56 -12.89
C GLU A 15 -20.23 1.95 -13.06
N ALA A 16 -19.97 0.89 -12.30
CA ALA A 16 -18.72 0.18 -12.32
C ALA A 16 -18.94 -1.30 -12.02
N MET A 17 -17.93 -2.11 -12.33
CA MET A 17 -17.92 -3.54 -12.05
C MET A 17 -16.84 -3.85 -11.03
N ASP A 18 -17.19 -4.55 -9.96
CA ASP A 18 -16.21 -5.22 -9.11
C ASP A 18 -15.66 -6.42 -9.88
N VAL A 19 -14.33 -6.48 -9.97
CA VAL A 19 -13.60 -7.47 -10.76
C VAL A 19 -12.84 -8.38 -9.81
N ASP A 20 -13.22 -9.66 -9.82
CA ASP A 20 -12.47 -10.71 -9.17
C ASP A 20 -11.12 -10.90 -9.88
N PHE A 21 -10.05 -11.13 -9.14
CA PHE A 21 -8.71 -11.28 -9.70
C PHE A 21 -7.89 -12.33 -8.96
N GLU A 22 -6.89 -12.86 -9.65
CA GLU A 22 -5.83 -13.68 -9.06
C GLU A 22 -4.51 -12.90 -9.09
N THR A 23 -3.78 -12.94 -7.98
CA THR A 23 -2.46 -12.28 -7.90
C THR A 23 -1.43 -13.08 -8.66
N ILE A 24 -1.03 -12.59 -9.84
CA ILE A 24 0.04 -13.21 -10.64
C ILE A 24 1.42 -13.01 -10.01
N LYS A 25 1.72 -11.79 -9.52
CA LYS A 25 3.00 -11.44 -8.89
C LYS A 25 2.86 -10.22 -7.99
N GLU A 26 3.41 -10.29 -6.78
CA GLU A 26 3.38 -9.18 -5.80
C GLU A 26 4.61 -9.20 -4.88
N ASP A 27 5.66 -8.50 -5.31
CA ASP A 27 6.96 -8.44 -4.62
C ASP A 27 7.12 -7.17 -3.77
N TRP A 28 8.17 -7.16 -2.94
CA TRP A 28 8.66 -5.94 -2.30
C TRP A 28 9.48 -5.11 -3.28
N ASN A 29 9.24 -3.80 -3.29
CA ASN A 29 10.13 -2.82 -3.89
C ASN A 29 11.21 -2.47 -2.86
N GLU A 30 12.48 -2.57 -3.24
CA GLU A 30 13.60 -2.23 -2.36
C GLU A 30 14.36 -1.03 -2.92
N TYR A 31 14.57 -0.02 -2.08
CA TYR A 31 15.30 1.21 -2.42
C TYR A 31 16.41 1.44 -1.42
N LYS A 32 17.63 1.70 -1.92
CA LYS A 32 18.76 2.13 -1.11
C LYS A 32 18.97 3.62 -1.32
N LEU A 33 18.90 4.40 -0.24
CA LEU A 33 19.14 5.84 -0.26
C LEU A 33 20.63 6.16 -0.11
N GLU A 34 21.01 7.41 -0.41
CA GLU A 34 22.39 7.89 -0.33
C GLU A 34 22.98 7.78 1.08
N ASP A 35 22.15 7.97 2.11
CA ASP A 35 22.54 7.84 3.52
C ASP A 35 22.70 6.37 3.98
N GLY A 36 22.48 5.39 3.11
CA GLY A 36 22.56 3.96 3.42
C GLY A 36 21.25 3.35 3.96
N THR A 37 20.19 4.14 4.13
CA THR A 37 18.85 3.64 4.48
C THR A 37 18.32 2.71 3.39
N VAL A 38 17.74 1.58 3.81
CA VAL A 38 17.01 0.67 2.92
C VAL A 38 15.51 0.75 3.21
N LEU A 39 14.74 1.18 2.22
CA LEU A 39 13.29 1.15 2.23
C LEU A 39 12.82 -0.13 1.55
N LYS A 40 11.93 -0.89 2.21
CA LYS A 40 11.13 -1.92 1.56
C LYS A 40 9.69 -1.47 1.53
N PHE A 41 9.12 -1.36 0.34
CA PHE A 41 7.77 -0.87 0.11
C PHE A 41 6.97 -1.90 -0.66
N LYS A 42 5.80 -2.27 -0.15
CA LYS A 42 4.90 -3.21 -0.81
C LYS A 42 3.50 -2.63 -0.88
N THR A 43 2.96 -2.57 -2.09
CA THR A 43 1.54 -2.26 -2.32
C THR A 43 0.78 -3.57 -2.36
N ILE A 44 -0.30 -3.66 -1.59
CA ILE A 44 -1.19 -4.81 -1.54
C ILE A 44 -2.53 -4.37 -2.10
N VAL A 45 -2.98 -4.99 -3.19
CA VAL A 45 -4.26 -4.70 -3.83
C VAL A 45 -5.37 -5.45 -3.10
N SER A 46 -6.46 -4.75 -2.78
CA SER A 46 -7.61 -5.33 -2.07
C SER A 46 -8.89 -5.42 -2.90
N SER A 47 -9.04 -4.57 -3.92
CA SER A 47 -10.18 -4.62 -4.86
C SER A 47 -9.82 -3.89 -6.15
N ILE A 48 -10.34 -4.41 -7.26
CA ILE A 48 -10.21 -3.82 -8.60
C ILE A 48 -11.62 -3.51 -9.10
N ILE A 49 -11.84 -2.24 -9.43
CA ILE A 49 -13.13 -1.75 -9.92
C ILE A 49 -12.91 -1.26 -11.35
N ARG A 50 -13.59 -1.85 -12.32
CA ARG A 50 -13.58 -1.36 -13.71
C ARG A 50 -14.72 -0.37 -13.92
N THR A 51 -14.44 0.83 -14.41
CA THR A 51 -15.46 1.83 -14.73
C THR A 51 -16.01 1.63 -16.15
N GLU A 52 -17.03 2.40 -16.51
CA GLU A 52 -17.51 2.50 -17.90
C GLU A 52 -16.71 3.50 -18.75
N ASP A 53 -15.80 4.26 -18.14
CA ASP A 53 -14.96 5.23 -18.81
C ASP A 53 -13.77 4.52 -19.51
N TYR A 54 -13.34 5.09 -20.63
CA TYR A 54 -12.17 4.63 -21.39
C TYR A 54 -11.19 5.78 -21.55
N ASP A 55 -9.90 5.46 -21.51
CA ASP A 55 -8.84 6.42 -21.79
C ASP A 55 -8.96 6.87 -23.26
N PRO A 56 -9.09 8.18 -23.55
CA PRO A 56 -9.32 8.66 -24.91
C PRO A 56 -8.09 8.56 -25.81
N MET A 57 -6.89 8.41 -25.24
CA MET A 57 -5.63 8.27 -25.98
C MET A 57 -5.31 6.82 -26.30
N THR A 58 -5.53 5.90 -25.35
CA THR A 58 -5.19 4.48 -25.54
C THR A 58 -6.38 3.61 -25.92
N GLY A 59 -7.60 4.02 -25.58
CA GLY A 59 -8.81 3.23 -25.73
C GLY A 59 -8.98 2.14 -24.66
N ASP A 60 -8.16 2.13 -23.61
CA ASP A 60 -8.24 1.14 -22.53
C ASP A 60 -9.34 1.48 -21.53
N PRO A 61 -10.02 0.47 -20.94
CA PRO A 61 -10.98 0.72 -19.86
C PRO A 61 -10.26 1.28 -18.63
N VAL A 62 -10.88 2.25 -17.97
CA VAL A 62 -10.34 2.86 -16.76
C VAL A 62 -10.64 1.96 -15.55
N TYR A 63 -9.61 1.73 -14.73
CA TYR A 63 -9.73 0.97 -13.49
C TYR A 63 -9.44 1.83 -12.28
N HIS A 64 -10.21 1.61 -11.22
CA HIS A 64 -9.93 2.11 -9.89
C HIS A 64 -9.47 0.95 -9.00
N VAL A 65 -8.25 1.06 -8.49
CA VAL A 65 -7.64 0.04 -7.64
C VAL A 65 -7.65 0.54 -6.20
N ARG A 66 -8.23 -0.26 -5.31
CA ARG A 66 -8.08 -0.05 -3.86
C ARG A 66 -6.90 -0.87 -3.38
N SER A 67 -6.02 -0.23 -2.61
CA SER A 67 -4.80 -0.86 -2.13
C SER A 67 -4.36 -0.27 -0.79
N THR A 68 -3.51 -1.01 -0.09
CA THR A 68 -2.80 -0.54 1.12
C THR A 68 -1.30 -0.67 0.89
N ASN A 69 -0.53 0.28 1.43
CA ASN A 69 0.92 0.29 1.32
C ASN A 69 1.55 -0.11 2.65
N ILE A 70 2.49 -1.05 2.61
CA ILE A 70 3.35 -1.42 3.75
C ILE A 70 4.74 -0.86 3.50
N LEU A 71 5.25 -0.10 4.46
CA LEU A 71 6.61 0.42 4.46
C LEU A 71 7.41 -0.20 5.60
N ARG A 72 8.59 -0.71 5.28
CA ARG A 72 9.64 -1.08 6.24
C ARG A 72 10.87 -0.25 5.95
N VAL A 73 11.50 0.21 7.01
CA VAL A 73 12.68 1.06 6.93
C VAL A 73 13.78 0.43 7.77
N LYS A 74 14.95 0.21 7.15
CA LYS A 74 16.19 -0.12 7.84
C LYS A 74 17.12 1.09 7.70
N VAL A 75 17.18 1.90 8.75
CA VAL A 75 18.09 3.04 8.83
C VAL A 75 19.45 2.63 9.40
N PRO A 76 20.55 3.30 9.01
CA PRO A 76 21.83 3.25 9.73
C PRO A 76 21.69 3.60 11.22
N GLU A 77 22.59 3.09 12.06
CA GLU A 77 22.54 3.30 13.51
C GLU A 77 22.69 4.77 13.89
N GLU A 78 23.53 5.51 13.16
CA GLU A 78 23.80 6.93 13.36
C GLU A 78 22.58 7.84 13.14
N LEU A 79 21.57 7.37 12.39
CA LEU A 79 20.32 8.07 12.17
C LEU A 79 19.23 7.68 13.18
N LYS A 80 19.44 6.64 14.00
CA LYS A 80 18.48 6.23 15.01
C LYS A 80 18.46 7.23 16.16
N ARG A 81 17.31 7.84 16.38
CA ARG A 81 17.01 8.58 17.61
C ARG A 81 16.08 7.72 18.43
N LEU A 82 16.62 6.97 19.39
CA LEU A 82 15.78 6.41 20.43
C LEU A 82 15.08 7.59 21.14
N PRO A 83 13.78 7.50 21.47
CA PRO A 83 13.17 8.49 22.35
C PRO A 83 14.02 8.53 23.64
N SER A 84 14.37 9.74 24.07
CA SER A 84 15.33 10.05 25.14
C SER A 84 14.84 9.66 26.53
N GLY A 85 14.43 8.40 26.72
CA GLY A 85 13.87 7.87 27.97
C GLY A 85 13.94 6.36 28.12
N ALA A 86 14.28 5.59 27.09
CA ALA A 86 14.48 4.14 27.25
C ALA A 86 15.93 3.86 27.68
N LYS A 87 16.18 3.81 29.00
CA LYS A 87 17.43 3.22 29.52
C LYS A 87 17.46 1.74 29.11
N PRO A 88 18.54 1.24 28.47
CA PRO A 88 18.68 -0.20 28.22
C PRO A 88 18.94 -0.89 29.56
N GLY A 89 17.97 -1.61 30.14
CA GLY A 89 18.22 -2.29 31.41
C GLY A 89 17.08 -3.07 32.07
N GLU A 90 15.80 -2.78 31.84
CA GLU A 90 14.74 -3.57 32.48
C GLU A 90 14.24 -4.69 31.56
N LYS A 91 14.75 -5.91 31.82
CA LYS A 91 14.14 -7.16 31.35
C LYS A 91 12.77 -7.32 32.03
N GLY A 92 11.74 -6.68 31.49
CA GLY A 92 10.35 -7.01 31.79
C GLY A 92 9.95 -8.23 30.97
N GLY A 93 10.05 -9.42 31.56
CA GLY A 93 9.47 -10.64 30.99
C GLY A 93 7.96 -10.44 30.85
N VAL A 94 7.46 -10.47 29.62
CA VAL A 94 6.02 -10.57 29.36
C VAL A 94 5.70 -12.06 29.24
N GLU A 95 5.20 -12.64 30.33
CA GLU A 95 4.40 -13.86 30.25
C GLU A 95 3.12 -13.53 29.49
N VAL A 96 2.88 -14.27 28.41
CA VAL A 96 1.65 -14.19 27.64
C VAL A 96 0.68 -15.21 28.25
N VAL A 97 -0.42 -14.72 28.81
CA VAL A 97 -1.60 -15.51 29.18
C VAL A 97 -2.52 -15.62 27.96
#